data_AF-A9W1L5-F1
#
_entry.id   AF-A9W1L5-F1
#
_cell.length_a   1.000
_cell.length_b   1.000
_cell.length_c   1.000
_cell.angle_alpha   90.00
_cell.angle_beta   90.00
_cell.angle_gamma   90.00
#
_symmetry.space_group_name_H-M   'P 1'
#
loop_
_entity.id
_entity.type
_entity.pdbx_description
1 polymer ?
#
loop_
_entity_poly.entity_id
_entity_poly.type
_entity_poly.pdbx_seq_one_letter_code
_entity_poly.pdbx_strand_id
1 'polypeptide(L)'
;MRLSRYFLPILRETPKEAEIVSHRLMLRAGMIRQEAAGIYAWLPLGLRVLNKVCDVVRAEQDRAGAIEILMPTIQAADLWRESGRYEAYGKEMLRLKDRHERELLYGPTAEEVVTEIFRASTRSYKDLPKNLYQISWKFRDEVRPRFGTMRSREFLMKDGYSFDIDQAAARHSYNKVFVSYLRTFERLGLRAIPMRADTGPIGGDLSHEFIILAKTGESEVFCDQAYLDMPVPPPSVDFDDVAGLQGVVDAWTSHYAATDEMHDEAVFAEVPEASRLSARGIEVGHIFYFGTKYSTPMKAVVTGPDGSERPVHMGSYGIGPSRLVAATIEASHDEAGIIWPDAIAPFDVALINLKVGDGACDTACAEIQAALETAGLSVLYDDRDERPGAKFATADLIGLPWQVIVGPKGLAEGKIELKRRASGERETLDPVDLPARIRRL
;
A
#
# COMPACT_ATOMS: atom_id res chain seq x y z
N MET A 1 -8.69 -9.11 -21.54
CA MET A 1 -8.87 -10.42 -20.84
C MET A 1 -10.32 -10.84 -20.92
N ARG A 2 -10.63 -12.07 -21.35
CA ARG A 2 -11.99 -12.62 -21.39
C ARG A 2 -12.35 -13.28 -20.07
N LEU A 3 -13.51 -12.96 -19.50
CA LEU A 3 -13.91 -13.44 -18.19
C LEU A 3 -14.19 -14.96 -18.19
N SER A 4 -14.67 -15.51 -19.31
CA SER A 4 -14.81 -16.96 -19.52
C SER A 4 -13.48 -17.74 -19.44
N ARG A 5 -12.35 -17.04 -19.62
CA ARG A 5 -10.98 -17.59 -19.56
C ARG A 5 -10.20 -17.10 -18.34
N TYR A 6 -10.88 -16.41 -17.42
CA TYR A 6 -10.29 -15.86 -16.21
C TYR A 6 -10.82 -16.60 -14.98
N PHE A 7 -9.99 -16.76 -13.96
CA PHE A 7 -10.42 -17.35 -12.70
C PHE A 7 -10.90 -16.25 -11.74
N LEU A 8 -12.22 -16.13 -11.63
CA LEU A 8 -12.89 -15.15 -10.77
C LEU A 8 -14.05 -15.80 -9.99
N PRO A 9 -13.77 -16.50 -8.87
CA PRO A 9 -14.77 -17.25 -8.11
C PRO A 9 -15.60 -16.32 -7.20
N ILE A 10 -16.58 -15.61 -7.79
CA ILE A 10 -17.47 -14.72 -7.04
C ILE A 10 -18.32 -15.49 -6.02
N LEU A 11 -18.38 -15.00 -4.79
CA LEU A 11 -19.27 -15.55 -3.75
C LEU A 11 -20.58 -14.78 -3.69
N ARG A 12 -21.70 -15.51 -3.73
CA ARG A 12 -23.04 -14.93 -3.59
C ARG A 12 -23.29 -14.42 -2.18
N GLU A 13 -22.85 -15.19 -1.18
CA GLU A 13 -23.02 -14.88 0.23
C GLU A 13 -21.71 -14.41 0.85
N THR A 14 -21.83 -13.54 1.84
CA THR A 14 -20.73 -13.09 2.67
C THR A 14 -20.29 -14.21 3.61
N PRO A 15 -19.01 -14.60 3.63
CA PRO A 15 -18.50 -15.54 4.61
C PRO A 15 -18.66 -15.01 6.03
N LYS A 16 -19.16 -15.85 6.95
CA LYS A 16 -19.55 -15.44 8.32
C LYS A 16 -18.38 -15.00 9.18
N GLU A 17 -17.19 -15.48 8.87
CA GLU A 17 -15.92 -15.17 9.52
C GLU A 17 -15.37 -13.77 9.18
N ALA A 18 -15.91 -13.12 8.15
CA ALA A 18 -15.45 -11.81 7.71
C ALA A 18 -16.25 -10.69 8.39
N GLU A 19 -15.64 -10.07 9.41
CA GLU A 19 -16.29 -9.05 10.27
C GLU A 19 -16.39 -7.68 9.61
N ILE A 20 -15.35 -7.27 8.87
CA ILE A 20 -15.22 -5.93 8.30
C ILE A 20 -15.50 -5.91 6.80
N VAL A 21 -15.79 -4.74 6.23
CA VAL A 21 -16.26 -4.62 4.84
C VAL A 21 -15.19 -5.01 3.82
N SER A 22 -13.95 -4.59 4.00
CA SER A 22 -12.84 -4.96 3.11
C SER A 22 -12.63 -6.47 3.04
N HIS A 23 -12.56 -7.15 4.20
CA HIS A 23 -12.42 -8.61 4.24
C HIS A 23 -13.58 -9.31 3.53
N ARG A 24 -14.82 -8.87 3.79
CA ARG A 24 -16.02 -9.41 3.14
C ARG A 24 -15.98 -9.23 1.62
N LEU A 25 -15.64 -8.03 1.15
CA LEU A 25 -15.61 -7.70 -0.26
C LEU A 25 -14.47 -8.41 -0.98
N MET A 26 -13.27 -8.51 -0.40
CA MET A 26 -12.15 -9.24 -0.99
C MET A 26 -12.47 -10.74 -1.18
N LEU A 27 -13.16 -11.36 -0.22
CA LEU A 27 -13.64 -12.74 -0.37
C LEU A 27 -14.74 -12.84 -1.44
N ARG A 28 -15.76 -11.98 -1.37
CA ARG A 28 -16.89 -12.01 -2.32
C ARG A 28 -16.48 -11.73 -3.76
N ALA A 29 -15.55 -10.81 -3.97
CA ALA A 29 -14.99 -10.46 -5.27
C ALA A 29 -13.97 -11.48 -5.79
N GLY A 30 -13.71 -12.57 -5.06
CA GLY A 30 -12.76 -13.61 -5.48
C GLY A 30 -11.33 -13.08 -5.59
N MET A 31 -10.91 -12.19 -4.67
CA MET A 31 -9.57 -11.60 -4.65
C MET A 31 -8.59 -12.38 -3.79
N ILE A 32 -9.06 -12.98 -2.69
CA ILE A 32 -8.25 -13.76 -1.76
C ILE A 32 -8.97 -15.04 -1.34
N ARG A 33 -8.20 -16.02 -0.87
CA ARG A 33 -8.71 -17.23 -0.23
C ARG A 33 -7.87 -17.52 1.01
N GLN A 34 -8.51 -17.83 2.12
CA GLN A 34 -7.81 -18.18 3.35
C GLN A 34 -7.32 -19.63 3.30
N GLU A 35 -6.03 -19.85 3.52
CA GLU A 35 -5.39 -21.18 3.55
C GLU A 35 -5.11 -21.65 4.99
N ALA A 36 -4.82 -20.69 5.88
CA ALA A 36 -4.73 -20.91 7.33
C ALA A 36 -5.09 -19.61 8.08
N ALA A 37 -5.15 -19.64 9.41
CA ALA A 37 -5.38 -18.44 10.22
C ALA A 37 -4.36 -17.34 9.87
N GLY A 38 -4.84 -16.21 9.32
CA GLY A 38 -3.98 -15.09 8.90
C GLY A 38 -3.06 -15.37 7.71
N ILE A 39 -3.30 -16.42 6.91
CA ILE A 39 -2.49 -16.75 5.73
C ILE A 39 -3.42 -16.90 4.53
N TYR A 40 -3.20 -16.11 3.49
CA TYR A 40 -4.11 -15.97 2.35
C TYR A 40 -3.40 -16.18 1.02
N ALA A 41 -4.02 -16.98 0.14
CA ALA A 41 -3.70 -17.00 -1.27
C ALA A 41 -4.31 -15.77 -1.96
N TRP A 42 -3.52 -15.08 -2.78
CA TRP A 42 -3.97 -13.99 -3.64
C TRP A 42 -4.44 -14.54 -4.98
N LEU A 43 -5.75 -14.44 -5.23
CA LEU A 43 -6.36 -14.88 -6.47
C LEU A 43 -6.13 -13.84 -7.58
N PRO A 44 -6.33 -14.18 -8.87
CA PRO A 44 -5.87 -13.34 -9.98
C PRO A 44 -6.32 -11.86 -9.90
N LEU A 45 -7.57 -11.59 -9.53
CA LEU A 45 -8.05 -10.22 -9.38
C LEU A 45 -7.33 -9.47 -8.26
N GLY A 46 -7.18 -10.11 -7.09
CA GLY A 46 -6.47 -9.54 -5.94
C GLY A 46 -4.98 -9.32 -6.24
N LEU A 47 -4.33 -10.29 -6.88
CA LEU A 47 -2.92 -10.20 -7.25
C LEU A 47 -2.65 -9.03 -8.21
N ARG A 48 -3.56 -8.75 -9.15
CA ARG A 48 -3.43 -7.58 -10.04
C ARG A 48 -3.46 -6.27 -9.27
N VAL A 49 -4.35 -6.13 -8.28
CA VAL A 49 -4.38 -4.94 -7.41
C VAL A 49 -3.12 -4.84 -6.57
N LEU A 50 -2.71 -5.95 -5.93
CA LEU A 50 -1.49 -5.98 -5.11
C LEU A 50 -0.25 -5.55 -5.91
N ASN A 51 -0.12 -6.01 -7.15
CA ASN A 51 0.96 -5.62 -8.04
C ASN A 51 0.92 -4.12 -8.37
N LYS A 52 -0.25 -3.57 -8.72
CA LYS A 52 -0.38 -2.12 -8.98
C LYS A 52 -0.06 -1.27 -7.73
N VAL A 53 -0.47 -1.71 -6.53
CA VAL A 53 -0.06 -1.07 -5.27
C VAL A 53 1.46 -1.09 -5.12
N CYS A 54 2.10 -2.25 -5.35
CA CYS A 54 3.55 -2.36 -5.29
C CYS A 54 4.25 -1.47 -6.32
N ASP A 55 3.70 -1.33 -7.53
CA ASP A 55 4.26 -0.47 -8.58
C ASP A 55 4.19 1.01 -8.21
N VAL A 56 3.09 1.46 -7.59
CA VAL A 56 2.98 2.84 -7.06
C VAL A 56 4.01 3.08 -5.96
N VAL A 57 4.09 2.16 -4.99
CA VAL A 57 5.05 2.23 -3.89
C VAL A 57 6.48 2.28 -4.42
N ARG A 58 6.86 1.36 -5.31
CA ARG A 58 8.18 1.29 -5.96
C ARG A 58 8.52 2.60 -6.66
N ALA A 59 7.62 3.11 -7.49
CA ALA A 59 7.85 4.33 -8.26
C ALA A 59 8.10 5.57 -7.39
N GLU A 60 7.47 5.70 -6.21
CA GLU A 60 7.75 6.83 -5.31
C GLU A 60 9.02 6.62 -4.48
N GLN A 61 9.35 5.38 -4.11
CA GLN A 61 10.64 5.07 -3.47
C GLN A 61 11.82 5.35 -4.41
N ASP A 62 11.73 4.91 -5.66
CA ASP A 62 12.75 5.18 -6.71
C ASP A 62 12.89 6.69 -6.97
N ARG A 63 11.75 7.41 -7.04
CA ARG A 63 11.75 8.87 -7.21
C ARG A 63 12.46 9.60 -6.06
N ALA A 64 12.34 9.09 -4.85
CA ALA A 64 13.03 9.62 -3.67
C ALA A 64 14.52 9.23 -3.59
N GLY A 65 15.02 8.46 -4.57
CA GLY A 65 16.42 8.02 -4.65
C GLY A 65 16.74 6.77 -3.82
N ALA A 66 15.73 6.03 -3.35
CA ALA A 66 15.94 4.74 -2.72
C ALA A 66 16.25 3.65 -3.78
N ILE A 67 16.98 2.61 -3.38
CA ILE A 67 17.48 1.57 -4.28
C ILE A 67 16.86 0.22 -3.88
N GLU A 68 16.16 -0.42 -4.81
CA GLU A 68 15.55 -1.72 -4.57
C GLU A 68 16.60 -2.85 -4.49
N ILE A 69 16.50 -3.65 -3.44
CA ILE A 69 17.21 -4.91 -3.21
C ILE A 69 16.19 -5.98 -2.80
N LEU A 70 16.60 -7.24 -2.71
CA LEU A 70 15.75 -8.32 -2.20
C LEU A 70 16.53 -9.16 -1.19
N MET A 71 16.10 -9.12 0.07
CA MET A 71 16.67 -9.91 1.16
C MET A 71 15.88 -11.21 1.36
N PRO A 72 16.51 -12.27 1.89
CA PRO A 72 15.86 -13.55 2.10
C PRO A 72 14.76 -13.46 3.19
N THR A 73 13.70 -14.25 3.02
CA THR A 73 12.64 -14.43 4.02
C THR A 73 13.14 -15.18 5.25
N ILE A 74 14.07 -16.13 5.06
CA ILE A 74 14.68 -16.90 6.14
C ILE A 74 16.00 -16.25 6.55
N GLN A 75 16.15 -15.97 7.84
CA GLN A 75 17.29 -15.26 8.41
C GLN A 75 17.98 -16.09 9.50
N ALA A 76 19.28 -15.89 9.68
CA ALA A 76 20.06 -16.56 10.72
C ALA A 76 19.79 -15.96 12.10
N ALA A 77 19.54 -16.80 13.11
CA ALA A 77 19.35 -16.35 14.48
C ALA A 77 20.56 -15.60 15.04
N ASP A 78 21.77 -15.97 14.64
CA ASP A 78 23.01 -15.35 15.11
C ASP A 78 23.06 -13.85 14.81
N LEU A 79 22.51 -13.44 13.66
CA LEU A 79 22.46 -12.03 13.28
C LEU A 79 21.55 -11.22 14.21
N TRP A 80 20.43 -11.82 14.64
CA TRP A 80 19.50 -11.24 15.60
C TRP A 80 20.04 -11.26 17.04
N ARG A 81 21.01 -12.12 17.33
CA ARG A 81 21.74 -12.10 18.61
C ARG A 81 22.72 -10.94 18.66
N GLU A 82 23.34 -10.57 17.55
CA GLU A 82 24.22 -9.39 17.49
C GLU A 82 23.48 -8.10 17.88
N SER A 83 22.24 -7.91 17.41
CA SER A 83 21.41 -6.76 17.79
C SER A 83 20.74 -6.90 19.17
N GLY A 84 20.82 -8.08 19.78
CA GLY A 84 20.12 -8.42 21.03
C GLY A 84 18.61 -8.65 20.86
N ARG A 85 18.08 -8.62 19.63
CA ARG A 85 16.63 -8.74 19.38
C ARG A 85 16.11 -10.17 19.32
N TYR A 86 16.96 -11.17 19.16
CA TYR A 86 16.51 -12.56 19.05
C TYR A 86 15.56 -12.98 20.17
N GLU A 87 15.93 -12.71 21.44
CA GLU A 87 15.06 -13.01 22.59
C GLU A 87 14.07 -11.87 22.91
N ALA A 88 14.45 -10.62 22.68
CA ALA A 88 13.61 -9.47 23.00
C ALA A 88 12.36 -9.34 22.11
N TYR A 89 12.35 -9.93 20.90
CA TYR A 89 11.20 -9.85 19.99
C TYR A 89 9.98 -10.63 20.49
N GLY A 90 10.19 -11.67 21.30
CA GLY A 90 9.11 -12.47 21.88
C GLY A 90 8.45 -13.43 20.89
N LYS A 91 7.19 -13.79 21.19
CA LYS A 91 6.48 -14.92 20.56
C LYS A 91 5.99 -14.67 19.14
N GLU A 92 5.96 -13.41 18.69
CA GLU A 92 5.59 -13.08 17.32
C GLU A 92 6.67 -13.50 16.30
N MET A 93 7.89 -13.79 16.76
CA MET A 93 8.96 -14.30 15.90
C MET A 93 8.77 -15.79 15.61
N LEU A 94 8.54 -16.13 14.35
CA LEU A 94 8.49 -17.53 13.91
C LEU A 94 9.93 -18.09 13.80
N ARG A 95 10.36 -18.81 14.84
CA ARG A 95 11.66 -19.50 14.90
C ARG A 95 11.56 -20.89 14.29
N LEU A 96 12.61 -21.31 13.58
CA LEU A 96 12.72 -22.61 12.94
C LEU A 96 14.13 -23.18 13.07
N LYS A 97 14.27 -24.48 12.81
CA LYS A 97 15.56 -25.16 12.71
C LYS A 97 15.68 -25.87 11.37
N ASP A 98 16.84 -25.77 10.74
CA ASP A 98 17.13 -26.59 9.55
C ASP A 98 17.47 -28.04 9.95
N ARG A 99 17.68 -28.90 8.95
CA ARG A 99 18.04 -30.32 9.14
C ARG A 99 19.39 -30.56 9.83
N HIS A 100 20.17 -29.50 10.04
CA HIS A 100 21.46 -29.50 10.72
C HIS A 100 21.39 -28.80 12.08
N GLU A 101 20.18 -28.59 12.62
CA GLU A 101 19.92 -27.91 13.89
C GLU A 101 20.38 -26.44 13.92
N ARG A 102 20.59 -25.81 12.76
CA ARG A 102 20.87 -24.36 12.72
C ARG A 102 19.61 -23.59 13.03
N GLU A 103 19.73 -22.64 13.95
CA GLU A 103 18.62 -21.75 14.33
C GLU A 103 18.43 -20.67 13.28
N LEU A 104 17.21 -20.63 12.76
CA LEU A 104 16.74 -19.72 11.74
C LEU A 104 15.43 -19.09 12.20
N LEU A 105 14.96 -18.08 11.47
CA LEU A 105 13.65 -17.48 11.67
C LEU A 105 13.08 -16.99 10.34
N TYR A 106 11.76 -16.93 10.24
CA TYR A 106 11.10 -16.18 9.17
C TYR A 106 11.11 -14.72 9.58
N GLY A 107 11.81 -13.88 8.81
CA GLY A 107 12.02 -12.46 9.11
C GLY A 107 10.72 -11.68 9.28
N PRO A 108 10.42 -11.13 10.48
CA PRO A 108 9.31 -10.21 10.66
C PRO A 108 9.65 -8.77 10.20
N THR A 109 10.95 -8.50 10.02
CA THR A 109 11.59 -7.28 9.50
C THR A 109 13.05 -7.63 9.13
N ALA A 110 13.88 -6.67 8.73
CA ALA A 110 15.21 -6.91 8.17
C ALA A 110 16.29 -5.88 8.58
N GLU A 111 16.15 -5.15 9.71
CA GLU A 111 17.17 -4.17 10.15
C GLU A 111 18.56 -4.83 10.30
N GLU A 112 18.62 -6.02 10.86
CA GLU A 112 19.87 -6.76 11.04
C GLU A 112 20.49 -7.20 9.71
N VAL A 113 19.67 -7.74 8.80
CA VAL A 113 20.14 -8.25 7.50
C VAL A 113 20.66 -7.12 6.62
N VAL A 114 19.97 -5.99 6.56
CA VAL A 114 20.44 -4.85 5.78
C VAL A 114 21.69 -4.22 6.38
N THR A 115 21.81 -4.21 7.72
CA THR A 115 23.01 -3.75 8.42
C THR A 115 24.20 -4.64 8.10
N GLU A 116 24.01 -5.97 8.03
CA GLU A 116 25.02 -6.92 7.58
C GLU A 116 25.51 -6.61 6.16
N ILE A 117 24.58 -6.43 5.22
CA ILE A 117 24.90 -6.12 3.82
C ILE A 117 25.69 -4.80 3.73
N PHE A 118 25.23 -3.77 4.43
CA PHE A 118 25.89 -2.47 4.45
C PHE A 118 27.29 -2.56 5.05
N ARG A 119 27.45 -3.19 6.23
CA ARG A 119 28.75 -3.34 6.89
C ARG A 119 29.67 -4.29 6.15
N ALA A 120 29.22 -5.09 5.19
CA ALA A 120 30.11 -5.86 4.32
C ALA A 120 30.70 -5.02 3.18
N SER A 121 30.01 -3.96 2.75
CA SER A 121 30.24 -3.31 1.45
C SER A 121 30.67 -1.85 1.53
N THR A 122 30.30 -1.13 2.60
CA THR A 122 30.50 0.32 2.72
C THR A 122 31.53 0.64 3.80
N ARG A 123 32.51 1.51 3.49
CA ARG A 123 33.61 1.87 4.41
C ARG A 123 33.86 3.37 4.53
N SER A 124 33.36 4.20 3.61
CA SER A 124 33.66 5.63 3.58
C SER A 124 32.39 6.47 3.63
N TYR A 125 32.47 7.64 4.26
CA TYR A 125 31.39 8.64 4.21
C TYR A 125 31.01 9.06 2.79
N LYS A 126 31.91 8.91 1.80
CA LYS A 126 31.67 9.26 0.40
C LYS A 126 30.59 8.40 -0.27
N ASP A 127 30.30 7.24 0.28
CA ASP A 127 29.24 6.38 -0.21
C ASP A 127 27.86 6.80 0.34
N LEU A 128 27.82 7.69 1.33
CA LEU A 128 26.59 8.15 1.99
C LEU A 128 26.05 9.44 1.36
N PRO A 129 24.72 9.68 1.41
CA PRO A 129 23.69 8.81 1.99
C PRO A 129 23.39 7.57 1.14
N LYS A 130 22.87 6.51 1.77
CA LYS A 130 22.25 5.36 1.08
C LYS A 130 20.86 5.08 1.64
N ASN A 131 19.93 4.75 0.76
CA ASN A 131 18.61 4.24 1.16
C ASN A 131 18.32 2.97 0.36
N LEU A 132 18.31 1.81 1.04
CA LEU A 132 18.05 0.51 0.43
C LEU A 132 16.66 0.05 0.85
N TYR A 133 15.86 -0.46 -0.08
CA TYR A 133 14.54 -1.00 0.27
C TYR A 133 14.25 -2.30 -0.46
N GLN A 134 13.25 -3.04 0.02
CA GLN A 134 12.73 -4.22 -0.67
C GLN A 134 11.21 -4.22 -0.62
N ILE A 135 10.57 -5.01 -1.49
CA ILE A 135 9.17 -5.44 -1.34
C ILE A 135 9.18 -6.95 -1.17
N SER A 136 9.02 -7.44 0.06
CA SER A 136 9.21 -8.86 0.40
C SER A 136 8.25 -9.32 1.48
N TRP A 137 7.90 -10.61 1.43
CA TRP A 137 7.02 -11.26 2.40
C TRP A 137 7.66 -11.28 3.78
N LYS A 138 6.85 -11.03 4.80
CA LYS A 138 7.21 -11.05 6.22
C LYS A 138 6.27 -12.00 6.95
N PHE A 139 6.73 -12.50 8.09
CA PHE A 139 5.90 -13.31 8.97
C PHE A 139 5.96 -12.78 10.41
N ARG A 140 4.79 -12.51 11.00
CA ARG A 140 4.63 -12.26 12.44
C ARG A 140 3.57 -13.23 12.94
N ASP A 141 3.88 -14.06 13.93
CA ASP A 141 2.93 -15.03 14.49
C ASP A 141 1.92 -14.34 15.43
N GLU A 142 1.10 -13.48 14.82
CA GLU A 142 0.07 -12.69 15.48
C GLU A 142 -0.85 -13.60 16.30
N VAL A 143 -1.03 -13.25 17.59
CA VAL A 143 -1.76 -14.08 18.55
C VAL A 143 -3.22 -14.29 18.13
N ARG A 144 -3.83 -13.28 17.50
CA ARG A 144 -5.21 -13.35 17.00
C ARG A 144 -5.30 -12.69 15.61
N PRO A 145 -4.95 -13.42 14.54
CA PRO A 145 -5.06 -12.89 13.18
C PRO A 145 -6.54 -12.62 12.87
N ARG A 146 -6.84 -11.43 12.37
CA ARG A 146 -8.21 -10.94 12.14
C ARG A 146 -8.25 -9.97 10.97
N PHE A 147 -9.46 -9.60 10.54
CA PHE A 147 -9.66 -8.53 9.56
C PHE A 147 -8.99 -8.78 8.19
N GLY A 148 -8.98 -10.04 7.74
CA GLY A 148 -8.44 -10.38 6.41
C GLY A 148 -6.94 -10.12 6.34
N THR A 149 -6.52 -9.35 5.33
CA THR A 149 -5.12 -9.00 5.09
C THR A 149 -4.61 -7.87 5.98
N MET A 150 -5.47 -7.17 6.73
CA MET A 150 -5.06 -6.04 7.58
C MET A 150 -4.24 -6.47 8.80
N ARG A 151 -4.64 -7.57 9.46
CA ARG A 151 -3.95 -8.15 10.61
C ARG A 151 -3.76 -9.65 10.41
N SER A 152 -2.93 -9.96 9.43
CA SER A 152 -2.54 -11.31 9.00
C SER A 152 -1.19 -11.73 9.63
N ARG A 153 -0.80 -12.99 9.45
CA ARG A 153 0.50 -13.50 9.90
C ARG A 153 1.56 -13.39 8.81
N GLU A 154 1.20 -13.80 7.60
CA GLU A 154 2.04 -13.62 6.41
C GLU A 154 1.52 -12.42 5.62
N PHE A 155 2.37 -11.42 5.42
CA PHE A 155 2.01 -10.15 4.79
C PHE A 155 3.14 -9.61 3.94
N LEU A 156 2.79 -8.82 2.93
CA LEU A 156 3.75 -8.18 2.05
C LEU A 156 4.10 -6.80 2.63
N MET A 157 5.39 -6.52 2.76
CA MET A 157 5.88 -5.25 3.27
C MET A 157 6.90 -4.66 2.30
N LYS A 158 6.78 -3.35 2.07
CA LYS A 158 7.88 -2.53 1.61
C LYS A 158 8.60 -2.00 2.83
N ASP A 159 9.81 -2.50 3.09
CA ASP A 159 10.71 -2.05 4.14
C ASP A 159 11.94 -1.39 3.52
N GLY A 160 12.19 -0.13 3.89
CA GLY A 160 13.35 0.66 3.46
C GLY A 160 14.23 1.08 4.63
N TYR A 161 15.51 1.32 4.37
CA TYR A 161 16.54 1.52 5.38
C TYR A 161 17.58 2.54 4.91
N SER A 162 17.70 3.65 5.65
CA SER A 162 18.70 4.69 5.38
C SER A 162 19.97 4.49 6.18
N PHE A 163 21.09 4.94 5.61
CA PHE A 163 22.41 4.96 6.22
C PHE A 163 23.04 6.33 5.94
N ASP A 164 23.35 7.04 7.02
CA ASP A 164 23.77 8.43 7.01
C ASP A 164 24.97 8.64 7.95
N ILE A 165 25.77 9.68 7.67
CA ILE A 165 27.03 9.92 8.39
C ILE A 165 26.80 10.48 9.80
N ASP A 166 25.69 11.21 9.98
CA ASP A 166 25.30 11.86 11.23
C ASP A 166 23.77 12.05 11.28
N GLN A 167 23.29 12.59 12.40
CA GLN A 167 21.87 12.84 12.62
C GLN A 167 21.26 13.87 11.66
N ALA A 168 22.04 14.87 11.21
CA ALA A 168 21.52 15.90 10.31
C ALA A 168 21.25 15.32 8.92
N ALA A 169 22.17 14.51 8.39
CA ALA A 169 21.97 13.76 7.15
C ALA A 169 20.80 12.76 7.28
N ALA A 170 20.72 12.03 8.40
CA ALA A 170 19.64 11.08 8.68
C ALA A 170 18.25 11.75 8.70
N ARG A 171 18.17 12.99 9.19
CA ARG A 171 16.93 13.78 9.14
C ARG A 171 16.53 14.14 7.73
N HIS A 172 17.47 14.46 6.84
CA HIS A 172 17.14 14.68 5.43
C HIS A 172 16.64 13.38 4.77
N SER A 173 17.30 12.24 5.01
CA SER A 173 16.82 10.92 4.55
C SER A 173 15.40 10.59 5.07
N TYR A 174 15.12 10.92 6.33
CA TYR A 174 13.78 10.81 6.91
C TYR A 174 12.76 11.68 6.17
N ASN A 175 13.09 12.95 5.90
CA ASN A 175 12.21 13.87 5.17
C ASN A 175 11.94 13.40 3.73
N LYS A 176 12.94 12.84 3.03
CA LYS A 176 12.74 12.22 1.70
C LYS A 176 11.65 11.14 1.77
N VAL A 177 11.71 10.27 2.78
CA VAL A 177 10.71 9.21 2.93
C VAL A 177 9.35 9.76 3.35
N PHE A 178 9.30 10.73 4.26
CA PHE A 178 8.04 11.38 4.66
C PHE A 178 7.29 11.90 3.43
N VAL A 179 7.98 12.63 2.55
CA VAL A 179 7.41 13.18 1.32
C VAL A 179 7.04 12.09 0.31
N SER A 180 7.88 11.06 0.16
CA SER A 180 7.56 9.87 -0.66
C SER A 180 6.26 9.21 -0.20
N TYR A 181 6.04 9.10 1.11
CA TYR A 181 4.86 8.46 1.68
C TYR A 181 3.59 9.27 1.44
N LEU A 182 3.63 10.59 1.68
CA LEU A 182 2.52 11.49 1.34
C LEU A 182 2.07 11.30 -0.10
N ARG A 183 3.03 11.27 -1.03
CA ARG A 183 2.78 11.06 -2.46
C ARG A 183 2.29 9.66 -2.78
N THR A 184 2.83 8.64 -2.11
CA THR A 184 2.42 7.24 -2.29
C THR A 184 0.94 7.08 -1.96
N PHE A 185 0.51 7.54 -0.79
CA PHE A 185 -0.88 7.38 -0.37
C PHE A 185 -1.84 8.21 -1.23
N GLU A 186 -1.47 9.44 -1.60
CA GLU A 186 -2.25 10.27 -2.54
C GLU A 186 -2.47 9.55 -3.88
N ARG A 187 -1.41 8.96 -4.46
CA ARG A 187 -1.51 8.18 -5.70
C ARG A 187 -2.35 6.90 -5.57
N LEU A 188 -2.49 6.38 -4.36
CA LEU A 188 -3.37 5.26 -4.06
C LEU A 188 -4.82 5.72 -3.78
N GLY A 189 -5.14 7.01 -3.93
CA GLY A 189 -6.45 7.58 -3.64
C GLY A 189 -6.77 7.60 -2.14
N LEU A 190 -5.74 7.66 -1.30
CA LEU A 190 -5.84 7.56 0.16
C LEU A 190 -5.30 8.82 0.83
N ARG A 191 -6.05 9.32 1.81
CA ARG A 191 -5.59 10.41 2.66
C ARG A 191 -4.98 9.85 3.95
N ALA A 192 -3.68 9.62 3.94
CA ALA A 192 -2.95 9.15 5.11
C ALA A 192 -2.32 10.33 5.86
N ILE A 193 -2.72 10.52 7.11
CA ILE A 193 -2.25 11.62 7.97
C ILE A 193 -1.01 11.14 8.73
N PRO A 194 0.12 11.86 8.66
CA PRO A 194 1.27 11.57 9.50
C PRO A 194 0.97 11.96 10.95
N MET A 195 1.03 11.01 11.87
CA MET A 195 0.74 11.19 13.29
C MET A 195 1.95 10.81 14.12
N ARG A 196 2.24 11.58 15.18
CA ARG A 196 3.27 11.18 16.15
C ARG A 196 2.86 9.85 16.79
N ALA A 197 3.79 8.91 16.82
CA ALA A 197 3.56 7.55 17.28
C ALA A 197 4.70 7.06 18.18
N ASP A 198 4.42 6.04 18.99
CA ASP A 198 5.45 5.36 19.77
C ASP A 198 6.50 4.72 18.85
N THR A 199 7.71 4.52 19.36
CA THR A 199 8.80 3.90 18.60
C THR A 199 8.88 2.38 18.82
N GLY A 200 8.19 1.86 19.83
CA GLY A 200 8.16 0.46 20.19
C GLY A 200 9.56 -0.18 20.30
N PRO A 201 9.67 -1.48 19.97
CA PRO A 201 10.96 -2.19 19.99
C PRO A 201 11.95 -1.72 18.92
N ILE A 202 11.55 -0.88 17.95
CA ILE A 202 12.45 -0.31 16.94
C ILE A 202 13.25 0.85 17.54
N GLY A 203 12.68 1.63 18.47
CA GLY A 203 13.35 2.73 19.17
C GLY A 203 13.57 3.98 18.32
N GLY A 204 14.05 5.06 18.94
CA GLY A 204 14.27 6.36 18.28
C GLY A 204 13.59 7.53 19.02
N ASP A 205 13.64 8.72 18.41
CA ASP A 205 12.93 9.93 18.86
C ASP A 205 12.10 10.60 17.74
N LEU A 206 12.19 10.08 16.51
CA LEU A 206 11.43 10.56 15.35
C LEU A 206 10.66 9.42 14.71
N SER A 207 9.36 9.41 14.97
CA SER A 207 8.43 8.36 14.61
C SER A 207 7.13 8.99 14.13
N HIS A 208 6.73 8.65 12.89
CA HIS A 208 5.41 9.00 12.39
C HIS A 208 4.73 7.77 11.77
N GLU A 209 3.52 7.48 12.24
CA GLU A 209 2.59 6.57 11.59
C GLU A 209 1.75 7.35 10.58
N PHE A 210 1.60 6.79 9.38
CA PHE A 210 0.69 7.31 8.36
C PHE A 210 -0.63 6.57 8.48
N ILE A 211 -1.66 7.28 8.92
CA ILE A 211 -2.94 6.69 9.31
C ILE A 211 -4.07 7.21 8.41
N ILE A 212 -4.86 6.29 7.88
CA ILE A 212 -6.10 6.60 7.15
C ILE A 212 -7.26 6.54 8.13
N LEU A 213 -8.06 7.60 8.17
CA LEU A 213 -9.24 7.64 9.03
C LEU A 213 -10.29 6.63 8.53
N ALA A 214 -10.67 5.69 9.39
CA ALA A 214 -11.64 4.65 9.10
C ALA A 214 -12.32 4.18 10.39
N LYS A 215 -13.66 4.03 10.37
CA LYS A 215 -14.43 3.58 11.55
C LYS A 215 -14.00 2.19 12.07
N THR A 216 -13.44 1.37 11.19
CA THR A 216 -12.93 0.01 11.44
C THR A 216 -11.45 -0.02 11.82
N GLY A 217 -10.79 1.14 11.90
CA GLY A 217 -9.38 1.27 12.25
C GLY A 217 -9.06 0.71 13.64
N GLU A 218 -7.86 0.14 13.81
CA GLU A 218 -7.47 -0.45 15.09
C GLU A 218 -7.07 0.62 16.11
N SER A 219 -6.44 1.70 15.67
CA SER A 219 -5.92 2.78 16.51
C SER A 219 -6.96 3.89 16.68
N GLU A 220 -7.12 4.39 17.89
CA GLU A 220 -7.78 5.67 18.15
C GLU A 220 -6.79 6.82 17.88
N VAL A 221 -7.28 7.89 17.28
CA VAL A 221 -6.46 9.00 16.80
C VAL A 221 -7.12 10.35 17.05
N PHE A 222 -6.26 11.35 17.28
CA PHE A 222 -6.66 12.73 17.53
C PHE A 222 -5.87 13.66 16.61
N CYS A 223 -6.56 14.40 15.75
CA CYS A 223 -5.92 15.31 14.83
C CYS A 223 -6.73 16.60 14.56
N ASP A 224 -6.06 17.59 14.00
CA ASP A 224 -6.70 18.75 13.38
C ASP A 224 -7.31 18.35 12.03
N GLN A 225 -8.56 18.74 11.77
CA GLN A 225 -9.22 18.48 10.49
C GLN A 225 -8.51 19.13 9.30
N ALA A 226 -7.65 20.14 9.51
CA ALA A 226 -6.86 20.78 8.45
C ALA A 226 -6.06 19.76 7.62
N TYR A 227 -5.63 18.66 8.24
CA TYR A 227 -4.93 17.56 7.56
C TYR A 227 -5.73 16.90 6.43
N LEU A 228 -7.04 17.07 6.36
CA LEU A 228 -7.85 16.52 5.27
C LEU A 228 -7.65 17.28 3.94
N ASP A 229 -7.28 18.56 4.02
CA ASP A 229 -7.21 19.45 2.84
C ASP A 229 -5.78 19.93 2.50
N MET A 230 -4.78 19.61 3.33
CA MET A 230 -3.38 19.99 3.07
C MET A 230 -2.86 19.51 1.69
N PRO A 231 -2.10 20.35 0.97
CA PRO A 231 -1.57 19.96 -0.33
C PRO A 231 -0.47 18.90 -0.21
N VAL A 232 -0.56 17.85 -1.04
CA VAL A 232 0.50 16.85 -1.21
C VAL A 232 1.53 17.36 -2.21
N PRO A 233 2.85 17.17 -1.97
CA PRO A 233 3.89 17.62 -2.89
C PRO A 233 3.73 17.07 -4.32
N PRO A 234 3.96 17.88 -5.36
CA PRO A 234 3.75 17.47 -6.74
C PRO A 234 4.80 16.45 -7.22
N PRO A 235 4.57 15.75 -8.35
CA PRO A 235 5.53 14.78 -8.91
C PRO A 235 6.91 15.35 -9.26
N SER A 236 7.00 16.67 -9.39
CA SER A 236 8.22 17.43 -9.67
C SER A 236 8.98 17.88 -8.42
N VAL A 237 8.60 17.43 -7.22
CA VAL A 237 9.32 17.77 -5.99
C VAL A 237 10.79 17.38 -6.11
N ASP A 238 11.67 18.29 -5.74
CA ASP A 238 13.11 18.05 -5.70
C ASP A 238 13.48 17.37 -4.38
N PHE A 239 13.86 16.10 -4.44
CA PHE A 239 14.25 15.35 -3.25
C PHE A 239 15.63 15.71 -2.71
N ASP A 240 16.43 16.49 -3.44
CA ASP A 240 17.75 16.95 -3.00
C ASP A 240 17.71 18.37 -2.39
N ASP A 241 16.57 19.07 -2.47
CA ASP A 241 16.34 20.33 -1.77
C ASP A 241 16.08 20.09 -0.28
N VAL A 242 17.15 20.08 0.53
CA VAL A 242 17.11 19.86 1.97
C VAL A 242 16.16 20.82 2.69
N ALA A 243 16.22 22.12 2.35
CA ALA A 243 15.41 23.14 3.01
C ALA A 243 13.95 23.06 2.57
N GLY A 244 13.71 22.81 1.27
CA GLY A 244 12.37 22.60 0.74
C GLY A 244 11.66 21.41 1.37
N LEU A 245 12.33 20.26 1.47
CA LEU A 245 11.75 19.08 2.14
C LEU A 245 11.50 19.32 3.63
N GLN A 246 12.42 20.02 4.32
CA GLN A 246 12.18 20.38 5.72
C GLN A 246 10.94 21.26 5.86
N GLY A 247 10.76 22.26 4.99
CA GLY A 247 9.57 23.11 4.99
C GLY A 247 8.26 22.34 4.75
N VAL A 248 8.29 21.30 3.91
CA VAL A 248 7.12 20.40 3.73
C VAL A 248 6.83 19.63 5.00
N VAL A 249 7.85 19.05 5.64
CA VAL A 249 7.66 18.29 6.89
C VAL A 249 7.18 19.22 8.01
N ASP A 250 7.72 20.43 8.12
CA ASP A 250 7.30 21.43 9.12
C ASP A 250 5.84 21.81 8.92
N ALA A 251 5.39 22.00 7.67
CA ALA A 251 3.99 22.24 7.37
C ALA A 251 3.11 21.04 7.77
N TRP A 252 3.49 19.82 7.37
CA TRP A 252 2.76 18.59 7.68
C TRP A 252 2.90 18.11 9.13
N THR A 253 3.60 18.87 9.99
CA THR A 253 3.69 18.59 11.43
C THR A 253 3.33 19.81 12.28
N SER A 254 2.89 20.92 11.67
CA SER A 254 2.51 22.15 12.39
C SER A 254 1.15 22.04 13.10
N HIS A 255 0.30 21.12 12.64
CA HIS A 255 -1.01 20.86 13.24
C HIS A 255 -0.93 19.66 14.18
N TYR A 256 -1.78 19.64 15.20
CA TYR A 256 -1.82 18.51 16.12
C TYR A 256 -2.26 17.23 15.41
N ALA A 257 -1.46 16.16 15.51
CA ALA A 257 -1.84 14.80 15.13
C ALA A 257 -1.06 13.79 16.00
N ALA A 258 -1.78 12.91 16.68
CA ALA A 258 -1.20 11.88 17.54
C ALA A 258 -2.07 10.62 17.58
N THR A 259 -1.42 9.46 17.70
CA THR A 259 -2.08 8.23 18.13
C THR A 259 -2.46 8.32 19.61
N ASP A 260 -3.38 7.46 20.06
CA ASP A 260 -3.77 7.38 21.48
C ASP A 260 -2.56 7.27 22.43
N GLU A 261 -1.52 6.50 22.07
CA GLU A 261 -0.34 6.36 22.93
C GLU A 261 0.45 7.66 23.13
N MET A 262 0.38 8.58 22.16
CA MET A 262 1.08 9.87 22.17
C MET A 262 0.13 11.06 22.37
N HIS A 263 -1.13 10.80 22.69
CA HIS A 263 -2.14 11.83 22.86
C HIS A 263 -1.91 12.62 24.15
N ASP A 264 -1.64 13.91 23.99
CA ASP A 264 -1.68 14.90 25.07
C ASP A 264 -2.98 15.70 24.98
N GLU A 265 -3.87 15.49 25.95
CA GLU A 265 -5.19 16.12 26.03
C GLU A 265 -5.09 17.64 26.19
N ALA A 266 -4.09 18.14 26.93
CA ALA A 266 -3.93 19.57 27.17
C ALA A 266 -3.50 20.31 25.90
N VAL A 267 -2.56 19.73 25.15
CA VAL A 267 -2.13 20.29 23.86
C VAL A 267 -3.24 20.18 22.82
N PHE A 268 -4.00 19.08 22.80
CA PHE A 268 -5.16 18.94 21.90
C PHE A 268 -6.27 19.94 22.21
N ALA A 269 -6.46 20.31 23.48
CA ALA A 269 -7.40 21.33 23.89
C ALA A 269 -7.03 22.75 23.40
N GLU A 270 -5.82 22.97 22.86
CA GLU A 270 -5.44 24.23 22.20
C GLU A 270 -5.95 24.31 20.76
N VAL A 271 -6.19 23.16 20.10
CA VAL A 271 -6.82 23.11 18.77
C VAL A 271 -8.23 23.69 18.87
N PRO A 272 -8.69 24.55 17.94
CA PRO A 272 -10.06 25.06 17.95
C PRO A 272 -11.08 23.91 17.97
N GLU A 273 -12.10 23.99 18.82
CA GLU A 273 -13.08 22.90 19.01
C GLU A 273 -13.71 22.42 17.70
N ALA A 274 -14.05 23.36 16.80
CA ALA A 274 -14.61 23.05 15.48
C ALA A 274 -13.63 22.33 14.52
N SER A 275 -12.34 22.29 14.85
CA SER A 275 -11.28 21.62 14.06
C SER A 275 -10.74 20.36 14.71
N ARG A 276 -11.18 20.03 15.94
CA ARG A 276 -10.80 18.79 16.61
C ARG A 276 -11.49 17.60 15.96
N LEU A 277 -10.70 16.64 15.53
CA LEU A 277 -11.17 15.37 14.99
C LEU A 277 -10.65 14.23 15.88
N SER A 278 -11.57 13.51 16.51
CA SER A 278 -11.31 12.22 17.15
C SER A 278 -11.94 11.13 16.29
N ALA A 279 -11.14 10.13 15.92
CA ALA A 279 -11.55 9.08 15.02
C ALA A 279 -10.80 7.77 15.31
N ARG A 280 -11.13 6.74 14.55
CA ARG A 280 -10.28 5.54 14.43
C ARG A 280 -9.56 5.56 13.10
N GLY A 281 -8.43 4.87 13.01
CA GLY A 281 -7.64 4.81 11.79
C GLY A 281 -6.87 3.52 11.58
N ILE A 282 -6.46 3.32 10.33
CA ILE A 282 -5.67 2.19 9.86
C ILE A 282 -4.26 2.69 9.59
N GLU A 283 -3.28 2.21 10.35
CA GLU A 283 -1.86 2.42 10.10
C GLU A 283 -1.44 1.70 8.81
N VAL A 284 -1.05 2.48 7.80
CA VAL A 284 -0.66 1.96 6.47
C VAL A 284 0.82 2.13 6.15
N GLY A 285 1.53 2.90 6.96
CA GLY A 285 2.98 2.99 6.92
C GLY A 285 3.54 3.65 8.17
N HIS A 286 4.81 3.40 8.43
CA HIS A 286 5.52 3.90 9.60
C HIS A 286 6.95 4.23 9.22
N ILE A 287 7.43 5.40 9.66
CA ILE A 287 8.80 5.86 9.45
C ILE A 287 9.49 6.11 10.79
N PHE A 288 10.73 5.63 10.93
CA PHE A 288 11.52 5.68 12.15
C PHE A 288 12.92 6.19 11.85
N TYR A 289 13.46 7.02 12.74
CA TYR A 289 14.90 7.22 12.90
C TYR A 289 15.34 6.64 14.24
N PHE A 290 16.32 5.74 14.23
CA PHE A 290 16.81 5.04 15.43
C PHE A 290 18.32 5.22 15.67
N GLY A 291 18.93 6.22 15.02
CA GLY A 291 20.33 6.58 15.23
C GLY A 291 21.26 5.38 15.00
N THR A 292 22.06 5.05 16.00
CA THR A 292 23.08 4.01 15.90
C THR A 292 22.69 2.68 16.54
N LYS A 293 21.37 2.43 16.70
CA LYS A 293 20.85 1.27 17.43
C LYS A 293 21.37 -0.08 16.91
N TYR A 294 21.46 -0.24 15.59
CA TYR A 294 21.98 -1.47 14.97
C TYR A 294 23.46 -1.32 14.59
N SER A 295 23.86 -0.14 14.12
CA SER A 295 25.23 0.10 13.67
C SER A 295 26.27 0.00 14.77
N THR A 296 25.96 0.39 16.01
CA THR A 296 26.87 0.21 17.16
C THR A 296 27.09 -1.26 17.51
N PRO A 297 26.06 -2.06 17.88
CA PRO A 297 26.28 -3.45 18.26
C PRO A 297 26.80 -4.32 17.11
N MET A 298 26.40 -4.02 15.87
CA MET A 298 26.85 -4.74 14.67
C MET A 298 28.10 -4.13 14.02
N LYS A 299 28.73 -3.12 14.62
CA LYS A 299 29.97 -2.49 14.10
C LYS A 299 29.87 -2.03 12.64
N ALA A 300 28.71 -1.51 12.23
CA ALA A 300 28.54 -0.90 10.92
C ALA A 300 29.11 0.53 10.94
N VAL A 301 30.41 0.64 10.71
CA VAL A 301 31.17 1.90 10.79
C VAL A 301 31.64 2.37 9.41
N VAL A 302 31.81 3.69 9.27
CA VAL A 302 32.46 4.32 8.13
C VAL A 302 33.53 5.30 8.59
N THR A 303 34.57 5.48 7.77
CA THR A 303 35.54 6.56 7.94
C THR A 303 34.91 7.89 7.52
N GLY A 304 34.84 8.84 8.45
CA GLY A 304 34.31 10.19 8.26
C GLY A 304 35.26 11.12 7.50
N PRO A 305 34.82 12.36 7.19
CA PRO A 305 35.64 13.38 6.50
C PRO A 305 36.91 13.77 7.26
N ASP A 306 36.91 13.58 8.59
CA ASP A 306 38.01 13.83 9.51
C ASP A 306 38.97 12.62 9.64
N GLY A 307 38.70 11.52 8.95
CA GLY A 307 39.46 10.27 9.06
C GLY A 307 39.09 9.38 10.25
N SER A 308 38.12 9.78 11.09
CA SER A 308 37.67 8.97 12.23
C SER A 308 36.60 7.96 11.84
N GLU A 309 36.67 6.74 12.37
CA GLU A 309 35.58 5.77 12.23
C GLU A 309 34.41 6.12 13.14
N ARG A 310 33.20 6.06 12.60
CA ARG A 310 31.97 6.29 13.36
C ARG A 310 30.86 5.34 12.91
N PRO A 311 29.99 4.87 13.83
CA PRO A 311 28.80 4.12 13.44
C PRO A 311 27.88 5.00 12.61
N VAL A 312 27.27 4.42 11.57
CA VAL A 312 26.31 5.15 10.73
C VAL A 312 25.00 5.38 11.47
N HIS A 313 24.36 6.51 11.21
CA HIS A 313 23.01 6.80 11.64
C HIS A 313 22.02 6.14 10.68
N MET A 314 20.95 5.57 11.23
CA MET A 314 20.03 4.75 10.45
C MET A 314 18.56 5.08 10.75
N GLY A 315 17.72 4.84 9.75
CA GLY A 315 16.26 4.86 9.85
C GLY A 315 15.64 3.65 9.13
N SER A 316 14.38 3.37 9.44
CA SER A 316 13.59 2.34 8.74
C SER A 316 12.19 2.84 8.38
N TYR A 317 11.67 2.31 7.29
CA TYR A 317 10.51 2.86 6.62
C TYR A 317 9.61 1.76 6.05
N GLY A 318 8.53 1.42 6.75
CA GLY A 318 7.57 0.38 6.39
C GLY A 318 6.33 0.91 5.69
N ILE A 319 5.88 0.25 4.61
CA ILE A 319 4.51 0.31 4.07
C ILE A 319 4.04 -1.14 3.95
N GLY A 320 2.77 -1.43 4.23
CA GLY A 320 2.21 -2.77 4.02
C GLY A 320 1.35 -2.86 2.76
N PRO A 321 1.89 -3.16 1.55
CA PRO A 321 1.08 -3.31 0.34
C PRO A 321 -0.13 -4.25 0.48
N SER A 322 0.01 -5.38 1.19
CA SER A 322 -1.12 -6.30 1.40
C SER A 322 -2.21 -5.72 2.31
N ARG A 323 -1.83 -4.87 3.26
CA ARG A 323 -2.76 -4.11 4.13
C ARG A 323 -3.42 -2.97 3.36
N LEU A 324 -2.66 -2.29 2.49
CA LEU A 324 -3.15 -1.18 1.67
C LEU A 324 -4.32 -1.58 0.76
N VAL A 325 -4.32 -2.79 0.18
CA VAL A 325 -5.47 -3.25 -0.62
C VAL A 325 -6.76 -3.23 0.18
N ALA A 326 -6.73 -3.72 1.43
CA ALA A 326 -7.90 -3.71 2.30
C ALA A 326 -8.25 -2.28 2.77
N ALA A 327 -7.24 -1.47 3.12
CA ALA A 327 -7.44 -0.08 3.54
C ALA A 327 -8.08 0.78 2.44
N THR A 328 -7.71 0.59 1.17
CA THR A 328 -8.39 1.23 0.04
C THR A 328 -9.86 0.85 -0.03
N ILE A 329 -10.21 -0.42 0.17
CA ILE A 329 -11.61 -0.86 0.15
C ILE A 329 -12.38 -0.28 1.33
N GLU A 330 -11.79 -0.22 2.53
CA GLU A 330 -12.41 0.44 3.68
C GLU A 330 -12.71 1.92 3.38
N ALA A 331 -11.81 2.61 2.67
CA ALA A 331 -11.98 4.00 2.27
C ALA A 331 -12.92 4.21 1.07
N SER A 332 -13.08 3.20 0.20
CA SER A 332 -13.81 3.35 -1.07
C SER A 332 -14.64 2.10 -1.42
N HIS A 333 -15.88 2.09 -0.94
CA HIS A 333 -16.90 1.08 -1.26
C HIS A 333 -18.31 1.67 -1.10
N ASP A 334 -19.30 0.95 -1.62
CA ASP A 334 -20.72 1.21 -1.35
C ASP A 334 -21.47 -0.12 -1.12
N GLU A 335 -22.80 -0.07 -1.12
CA GLU A 335 -23.65 -1.27 -0.94
C GLU A 335 -23.51 -2.31 -2.06
N ALA A 336 -23.13 -1.88 -3.27
CA ALA A 336 -22.99 -2.75 -4.44
C ALA A 336 -21.61 -3.40 -4.51
N GLY A 337 -20.56 -2.77 -3.96
CA GLY A 337 -19.24 -3.37 -3.82
C GLY A 337 -18.09 -2.38 -3.75
N ILE A 338 -16.95 -2.79 -4.29
CA ILE A 338 -15.70 -2.03 -4.25
C ILE A 338 -15.78 -0.83 -5.22
N ILE A 339 -15.07 0.25 -4.90
CA ILE A 339 -14.81 1.36 -5.83
C ILE A 339 -13.28 1.56 -5.87
N TRP A 340 -12.62 1.13 -6.94
CA TRP A 340 -11.17 1.27 -7.03
C TRP A 340 -10.76 2.68 -7.49
N PRO A 341 -9.72 3.27 -6.89
CA PRO A 341 -8.95 4.33 -7.54
C PRO A 341 -8.33 3.80 -8.85
N ASP A 342 -8.36 4.61 -9.90
CA ASP A 342 -7.93 4.23 -11.25
C ASP A 342 -6.50 3.68 -11.28
N ALA A 343 -5.62 4.28 -10.47
CA ALA A 343 -4.22 3.90 -10.35
C ALA A 343 -4.00 2.43 -9.96
N ILE A 344 -4.93 1.82 -9.21
CA ILE A 344 -4.78 0.46 -8.65
C ILE A 344 -5.90 -0.51 -9.02
N ALA A 345 -6.90 -0.06 -9.78
CA ALA A 345 -7.95 -0.95 -10.30
C ALA A 345 -7.34 -2.13 -11.08
N PRO A 346 -7.80 -3.39 -10.90
CA PRO A 346 -7.17 -4.54 -11.54
C PRO A 346 -7.32 -4.53 -13.07
N PHE A 347 -8.38 -3.90 -13.56
CA PHE A 347 -8.61 -3.56 -14.95
C PHE A 347 -9.22 -2.15 -15.01
N ASP A 348 -8.95 -1.42 -16.09
CA ASP A 348 -9.47 -0.05 -16.23
C ASP A 348 -10.95 -0.08 -16.66
N VAL A 349 -11.34 -1.09 -17.46
CA VAL A 349 -12.68 -1.21 -18.04
C VAL A 349 -13.27 -2.61 -17.87
N ALA A 350 -14.52 -2.68 -17.40
CA ALA A 350 -15.40 -3.84 -17.55
C ALA A 350 -16.19 -3.72 -18.87
N LEU A 351 -15.89 -4.54 -19.86
CA LEU A 351 -16.67 -4.61 -21.10
C LEU A 351 -17.78 -5.65 -20.94
N ILE A 352 -19.04 -5.25 -21.02
CA ILE A 352 -20.21 -6.07 -20.71
C ILE A 352 -21.03 -6.28 -21.99
N ASN A 353 -21.02 -7.51 -22.50
CA ASN A 353 -21.90 -7.91 -23.61
C ASN A 353 -23.24 -8.40 -23.06
N LEU A 354 -24.32 -7.68 -23.36
CA LEU A 354 -25.66 -7.99 -22.86
C LEU A 354 -26.36 -9.16 -23.59
N LYS A 355 -25.83 -9.60 -24.74
CA LYS A 355 -26.41 -10.69 -25.54
C LYS A 355 -25.29 -11.45 -26.25
N VAL A 356 -24.56 -12.25 -25.49
CA VAL A 356 -23.47 -13.10 -26.01
C VAL A 356 -24.03 -14.08 -27.04
N GLY A 357 -23.30 -14.29 -28.14
CA GLY A 357 -23.75 -15.11 -29.27
C GLY A 357 -24.57 -14.35 -30.31
N ASP A 358 -24.92 -13.09 -30.03
CA ASP A 358 -25.44 -12.17 -31.04
C ASP A 358 -24.28 -11.61 -31.88
N GLY A 359 -24.25 -11.91 -33.18
CA GLY A 359 -23.11 -11.59 -34.04
C GLY A 359 -22.74 -10.09 -34.07
N ALA A 360 -23.72 -9.19 -33.93
CA ALA A 360 -23.45 -7.76 -33.87
C ALA A 360 -22.84 -7.36 -32.51
N CYS A 361 -23.39 -7.87 -31.40
CA CYS A 361 -22.84 -7.59 -30.07
C CYS A 361 -21.43 -8.16 -29.89
N ASP A 362 -21.20 -9.39 -30.34
CA ASP A 362 -19.90 -10.06 -30.22
C ASP A 362 -18.82 -9.34 -31.04
N THR A 363 -19.15 -8.91 -32.26
CA THR A 363 -18.25 -8.14 -33.13
C THR A 363 -17.92 -6.78 -32.50
N ALA A 364 -18.94 -6.02 -32.08
CA ALA A 364 -18.74 -4.72 -31.45
C ALA A 364 -17.89 -4.81 -30.17
N CYS A 365 -18.12 -5.83 -29.32
CA CYS A 365 -17.28 -6.05 -28.15
C CYS A 365 -15.82 -6.36 -28.51
N ALA A 366 -15.57 -7.18 -29.53
CA ALA A 366 -14.21 -7.49 -29.96
C ALA A 366 -13.48 -6.24 -30.48
N GLU A 367 -14.15 -5.40 -31.26
CA GLU A 367 -13.61 -4.14 -31.78
C GLU A 367 -13.34 -3.12 -30.66
N ILE A 368 -14.29 -2.95 -29.74
CA ILE A 368 -14.14 -2.08 -28.57
C ILE A 368 -12.97 -2.54 -27.70
N GLN A 369 -12.86 -3.84 -27.42
CA GLN A 369 -11.76 -4.39 -26.63
C GLN A 369 -10.41 -4.06 -27.31
N ALA A 370 -10.29 -4.30 -28.60
CA ALA A 370 -9.06 -4.04 -29.35
C ALA A 370 -8.71 -2.54 -29.38
N ALA A 371 -9.70 -1.66 -29.55
CA ALA A 371 -9.48 -0.21 -29.55
C ALA A 371 -9.00 0.30 -28.19
N LEU A 372 -9.60 -0.15 -27.09
CA LEU A 372 -9.19 0.20 -25.74
C LEU A 372 -7.79 -0.35 -25.40
N GLU A 373 -7.51 -1.60 -25.74
CA GLU A 373 -6.20 -2.21 -25.51
C GLU A 373 -5.10 -1.52 -26.34
N THR A 374 -5.40 -1.12 -27.59
CA THR A 374 -4.50 -0.29 -28.41
C THR A 374 -4.25 1.08 -27.78
N ALA A 375 -5.24 1.61 -27.06
CA ALA A 375 -5.11 2.80 -26.23
C ALA A 375 -4.45 2.53 -24.86
N GLY A 376 -3.80 1.39 -24.66
CA GLY A 376 -3.06 1.07 -23.43
C GLY A 376 -3.95 0.86 -22.20
N LEU A 377 -5.27 0.71 -22.39
CA LEU A 377 -6.21 0.41 -21.32
C LEU A 377 -6.38 -1.10 -21.18
N SER A 378 -6.42 -1.57 -19.94
CA SER A 378 -6.66 -2.95 -19.60
C SER A 378 -8.16 -3.24 -19.50
N VAL A 379 -8.62 -4.23 -20.27
CA VAL A 379 -10.05 -4.56 -20.39
C VAL A 379 -10.35 -5.95 -19.81
N LEU A 380 -11.38 -6.04 -18.97
CA LEU A 380 -12.02 -7.29 -18.58
C LEU A 380 -13.36 -7.43 -19.31
N TYR A 381 -13.40 -8.31 -20.30
CA TYR A 381 -14.58 -8.57 -21.11
C TYR A 381 -15.43 -9.69 -20.46
N ASP A 382 -16.60 -9.34 -19.94
CA ASP A 382 -17.63 -10.28 -19.49
C ASP A 382 -18.37 -10.92 -20.68
N ASP A 383 -17.71 -11.93 -21.25
CA ASP A 383 -18.18 -12.76 -22.37
C ASP A 383 -18.91 -14.03 -21.92
N ARG A 384 -19.32 -14.11 -20.65
CA ARG A 384 -20.09 -15.25 -20.12
C ARG A 384 -21.52 -15.24 -20.67
N ASP A 385 -22.09 -16.41 -20.88
CA ASP A 385 -23.51 -16.55 -21.22
C ASP A 385 -24.38 -16.45 -19.96
N GLU A 386 -24.49 -15.22 -19.44
CA GLU A 386 -25.17 -14.88 -18.20
C GLU A 386 -26.16 -13.73 -18.42
N ARG A 387 -27.22 -13.67 -17.62
CA ARG A 387 -28.23 -12.60 -17.73
C ARG A 387 -27.61 -11.23 -17.41
N PRO A 388 -28.06 -10.13 -18.06
CA PRO A 388 -27.58 -8.77 -17.81
C PRO A 388 -27.44 -8.39 -16.32
N GLY A 389 -28.45 -8.69 -15.50
CA GLY A 389 -28.42 -8.38 -14.07
C GLY A 389 -27.29 -9.07 -13.31
N ALA A 390 -26.92 -10.30 -13.67
CA ALA A 390 -25.79 -11.01 -13.05
C ALA A 390 -24.44 -10.40 -13.46
N LYS A 391 -24.33 -9.91 -14.70
CA LYS A 391 -23.15 -9.21 -15.20
C LYS A 391 -22.96 -7.87 -14.49
N PHE A 392 -24.03 -7.08 -14.38
CA PHE A 392 -24.00 -5.80 -13.66
C PHE A 392 -23.62 -5.98 -12.18
N ALA A 393 -24.24 -6.95 -11.49
CA ALA A 393 -23.90 -7.23 -10.10
C ALA A 393 -22.43 -7.67 -9.93
N THR A 394 -21.89 -8.46 -10.87
CA THR A 394 -20.46 -8.83 -10.87
C THR A 394 -19.58 -7.59 -11.07
N ALA A 395 -19.89 -6.76 -12.07
CA ALA A 395 -19.11 -5.58 -12.42
C ALA A 395 -19.09 -4.51 -11.30
N ASP A 396 -20.23 -4.30 -10.64
CA ASP A 396 -20.35 -3.39 -9.50
C ASP A 396 -19.61 -3.94 -8.26
N LEU A 397 -19.66 -5.26 -8.03
CA LEU A 397 -18.97 -5.93 -6.92
C LEU A 397 -17.45 -5.78 -7.01
N ILE A 398 -16.87 -6.07 -8.18
CA ILE A 398 -15.41 -6.05 -8.37
C ILE A 398 -14.84 -4.63 -8.53
N GLY A 399 -15.70 -3.64 -8.79
CA GLY A 399 -15.38 -2.22 -8.64
C GLY A 399 -14.50 -1.61 -9.72
N LEU A 400 -14.50 -2.14 -10.96
CA LEU A 400 -13.70 -1.54 -12.05
C LEU A 400 -14.17 -0.11 -12.34
N PRO A 401 -13.25 0.86 -12.59
CA PRO A 401 -13.60 2.27 -12.72
C PRO A 401 -14.64 2.54 -13.81
N TRP A 402 -14.53 1.87 -14.95
CA TRP A 402 -15.43 2.06 -16.09
C TRP A 402 -16.18 0.77 -16.44
N GLN A 403 -17.46 0.91 -16.78
CA GLN A 403 -18.24 -0.17 -17.40
C GLN A 403 -18.70 0.28 -18.78
N VAL A 404 -18.39 -0.52 -19.80
CA VAL A 404 -18.81 -0.32 -21.18
C VAL A 404 -19.86 -1.36 -21.50
N ILE A 405 -21.07 -0.92 -21.79
CA ILE A 405 -22.25 -1.77 -21.89
C ILE A 405 -22.68 -1.82 -23.34
N VAL A 406 -22.62 -3.02 -23.92
CA VAL A 406 -22.94 -3.29 -25.32
C VAL A 406 -24.18 -4.16 -25.38
N GLY A 407 -25.24 -3.66 -26.01
CA GLY A 407 -26.47 -4.41 -26.18
C GLY A 407 -27.18 -4.11 -27.50
N PRO A 408 -28.12 -4.98 -27.92
CA PRO A 408 -28.71 -4.90 -29.25
C PRO A 408 -29.43 -3.58 -29.53
N LYS A 409 -30.10 -3.01 -28.51
CA LYS A 409 -30.83 -1.75 -28.65
C LYS A 409 -29.90 -0.56 -28.93
N GLY A 410 -28.84 -0.41 -28.14
CA GLY A 410 -27.86 0.65 -28.36
C GLY A 410 -27.14 0.48 -29.70
N LEU A 411 -26.75 -0.75 -30.04
CA LEU A 411 -26.07 -1.03 -31.31
C LEU A 411 -26.94 -0.77 -32.53
N ALA A 412 -28.26 -0.96 -32.44
CA ALA A 412 -29.18 -0.59 -33.52
C ALA A 412 -29.15 0.92 -33.83
N GLU A 413 -28.75 1.75 -32.87
CA GLU A 413 -28.55 3.20 -33.00
C GLU A 413 -27.08 3.57 -33.21
N GLY A 414 -26.18 2.59 -33.31
CA GLY A 414 -24.72 2.79 -33.41
C GLY A 414 -24.06 3.23 -32.10
N LYS A 415 -24.76 3.10 -30.96
CA LYS A 415 -24.33 3.62 -29.66
C LYS A 415 -24.00 2.52 -28.64
N ILE A 416 -23.23 2.90 -27.64
CA ILE A 416 -22.95 2.12 -26.42
C ILE A 416 -23.19 3.00 -25.19
N GLU A 417 -23.33 2.37 -24.02
CA GLU A 417 -23.42 3.07 -22.75
C GLU A 417 -22.10 2.94 -21.97
N LEU A 418 -21.58 4.06 -21.46
CA LEU A 418 -20.46 4.12 -20.53
C LEU A 418 -20.96 4.52 -19.15
N LYS A 419 -20.55 3.78 -18.11
CA LYS A 419 -20.83 4.09 -16.71
C LYS A 419 -19.54 4.28 -15.94
N ARG A 420 -19.46 5.34 -15.13
CA ARG A 420 -18.40 5.52 -14.11
C ARG A 420 -18.82 4.84 -12.81
N ARG A 421 -18.03 3.91 -12.29
CA ARG A 421 -18.36 3.15 -11.07
C ARG A 421 -18.46 4.02 -9.82
N ALA A 422 -17.61 5.04 -9.70
CA ALA A 422 -17.54 5.90 -8.52
C ALA A 422 -18.76 6.84 -8.38
N SER A 423 -19.22 7.47 -9.48
CA SER A 423 -20.35 8.41 -9.46
C SER A 423 -21.69 7.76 -9.85
N GLY A 424 -21.66 6.62 -10.53
CA GLY A 424 -22.85 6.00 -11.12
C GLY A 424 -23.35 6.72 -12.38
N GLU A 425 -22.71 7.81 -12.80
CA GLU A 425 -23.05 8.55 -14.01
C GLU A 425 -22.94 7.67 -15.25
N ARG A 426 -23.88 7.89 -16.17
CA ARG A 426 -23.99 7.15 -17.42
C ARG A 426 -24.09 8.11 -18.59
N GLU A 427 -23.44 7.75 -19.68
CA GLU A 427 -23.56 8.47 -20.95
C GLU A 427 -23.67 7.49 -22.12
N THR A 428 -24.41 7.90 -23.13
CA THR A 428 -24.51 7.17 -24.40
C THR A 428 -23.61 7.83 -25.42
N LEU A 429 -22.71 7.08 -26.04
CA LEU A 429 -21.71 7.61 -26.97
C LEU A 429 -21.46 6.66 -28.15
N ASP A 430 -20.78 7.17 -29.18
CA ASP A 430 -20.28 6.34 -30.27
C ASP A 430 -19.06 5.53 -29.80
N PRO A 431 -18.96 4.23 -30.15
CA PRO A 431 -17.83 3.38 -29.74
C PRO A 431 -16.45 3.97 -30.08
N VAL A 432 -16.34 4.74 -31.17
CA VAL A 432 -15.09 5.35 -31.63
C VAL A 432 -14.56 6.43 -30.66
N ASP A 433 -15.43 7.09 -29.91
CA ASP A 433 -15.05 8.16 -28.99
C ASP A 433 -14.55 7.64 -27.64
N LEU A 434 -14.79 6.35 -27.36
CA LEU A 434 -14.59 5.73 -26.06
C LEU A 434 -13.14 5.85 -25.53
N PRO A 435 -12.08 5.56 -26.32
CA PRO A 435 -10.71 5.68 -25.79
C PRO A 435 -10.33 7.11 -25.40
N ALA A 436 -10.77 8.09 -26.19
CA ALA A 436 -10.50 9.50 -25.92
C ALA A 436 -11.30 9.99 -24.70
N ARG A 437 -12.52 9.48 -24.52
CA ARG A 437 -13.37 9.81 -23.39
C ARG A 437 -12.80 9.31 -22.06
N ILE A 438 -12.36 8.05 -22.01
CA ILE A 438 -11.79 7.44 -20.81
C ILE A 438 -10.46 8.09 -20.42
N ARG A 439 -9.57 8.43 -21.37
CA ARG A 439 -8.26 9.04 -21.06
C ARG A 439 -8.32 10.50 -20.58
N ARG A 440 -9.41 11.21 -20.85
CA ARG A 440 -9.59 12.61 -20.43
C ARG A 440 -10.07 12.73 -18.98
N LEU A 441 -10.54 11.64 -18.39
CA LEU A 441 -11.11 11.54 -17.06
C LEU A 441 -10.18 10.70 -16.18
#